data_AF-A0AAD7CPL4-F1
#
_entry.id   AF-A0AAD7CPL4-F1
#
_cell.length_a   1.000
_cell.length_b   1.000
_cell.length_c   1.000
_cell.angle_alpha   90.00
_cell.angle_beta   90.00
_cell.angle_gamma   90.00
#
_symmetry.space_group_name_H-M   'P 1'
#
loop_
_entity.id
_entity.type
_entity.pdbx_description
1 polymer ?
#
loop_
_entity_poly.entity_id
_entity_poly.type
_entity_poly.pdbx_seq_one_letter_code
_entity_poly.pdbx_strand_id
1 'polypeptide(L)'
;RLREALRKDEERIANFLLAILNSDSDRAAVLRLEGDSAQYFLDFVQSALDRGHLIQNEHSSRARRIIIKLSEACDKLPSSLFITGVTERDEHATFGGGFGDIYRASY
;
A
#
# COMPACT_ATOMS: atom_id res chain seq x y z
N ARG A 1 26.54 11.27 -7.91
CA ARG A 1 26.88 10.52 -6.66
C ARG A 1 25.64 10.22 -5.81
N LEU A 2 25.12 11.12 -4.95
CA LEU A 2 23.96 10.80 -4.09
C LEU A 2 22.68 10.44 -4.88
N ARG A 3 22.29 11.27 -5.85
CA ARG A 3 21.12 11.00 -6.71
C ARG A 3 21.20 9.67 -7.47
N GLU A 4 22.41 9.28 -7.89
CA GLU A 4 22.61 8.02 -8.61
C GLU A 4 22.53 6.80 -7.68
N ALA A 5 23.02 6.94 -6.44
CA ALA A 5 22.86 5.90 -5.43
C ALA A 5 21.38 5.67 -5.12
N LEU A 6 20.63 6.76 -4.88
CA LEU A 6 19.18 6.70 -4.63
C LEU A 6 18.43 6.01 -5.78
N ARG A 7 18.72 6.38 -7.03
CA ARG A 7 18.09 5.74 -8.20
C ARG A 7 18.38 4.24 -8.28
N LYS A 8 19.62 3.82 -8.04
CA LYS A 8 20.01 2.40 -8.07
C LYS A 8 19.31 1.59 -6.99
N ASP A 9 19.11 2.20 -5.82
CA ASP A 9 18.39 1.56 -4.73
C ASP A 9 16.90 1.43 -5.05
N GLU A 10 16.28 2.45 -5.66
CA GLU A 10 14.89 2.37 -6.15
C GLU A 10 14.70 1.27 -7.20
N GLU A 11 15.61 1.15 -8.17
CA GLU A 11 15.58 0.08 -9.17
C GLU A 11 15.72 -1.31 -8.53
N ARG A 12 16.63 -1.48 -7.55
CA ARG A 12 16.79 -2.74 -6.81
C ARG A 12 15.52 -3.09 -6.04
N ILE A 13 14.95 -2.11 -5.35
CA ILE A 13 13.70 -2.25 -4.60
C ILE A 13 12.56 -2.73 -5.50
N ALA A 14 12.40 -2.12 -6.68
CA ALA A 14 11.40 -2.55 -7.65
C ALA A 14 11.63 -3.99 -8.11
N ASN A 15 12.88 -4.35 -8.44
CA ASN A 15 13.22 -5.70 -8.87
C ASN A 15 12.99 -6.76 -7.79
N PHE A 16 13.30 -6.46 -6.52
CA PHE A 16 12.99 -7.36 -5.40
C PHE A 16 11.49 -7.57 -5.24
N LEU A 17 10.70 -6.50 -5.34
CA LEU A 17 9.24 -6.61 -5.27
C LEU A 17 8.70 -7.47 -6.43
N LEU A 18 9.22 -7.29 -7.64
CA LEU A 18 8.84 -8.11 -8.79
C LEU A 18 9.19 -9.59 -8.58
N ALA A 19 10.36 -9.89 -8.02
CA ALA A 19 10.75 -11.25 -7.70
C ALA A 19 9.76 -11.89 -6.71
N ILE A 20 9.41 -11.18 -5.64
CA ILE A 20 8.41 -11.63 -4.65
C ILE A 20 7.06 -11.85 -5.33
N LEU A 21 6.59 -10.92 -6.17
CA LEU A 21 5.28 -11.02 -6.83
C LEU A 21 5.18 -12.18 -7.84
N ASN A 22 6.32 -12.67 -8.34
CA ASN A 22 6.41 -13.76 -9.31
C ASN A 22 6.72 -15.12 -8.69
N SER A 23 6.99 -15.17 -7.37
CA SER A 23 7.37 -16.38 -6.64
C SER A 23 6.25 -16.81 -5.70
N ASP A 24 5.66 -17.99 -5.92
CA ASP A 24 4.55 -18.47 -5.08
C ASP A 24 4.96 -18.69 -3.62
N SER A 25 6.20 -19.15 -3.38
CA SER A 25 6.72 -19.33 -2.01
C SER A 25 6.86 -18.00 -1.28
N ASP A 26 7.34 -16.96 -1.96
CA ASP A 26 7.57 -15.65 -1.35
C ASP A 26 6.24 -14.94 -1.11
N ARG A 27 5.27 -15.09 -2.02
CA ARG A 27 3.90 -14.59 -1.79
C ARG A 27 3.26 -15.27 -0.59
N ALA A 28 3.39 -16.59 -0.46
CA ALA A 28 2.87 -17.30 0.69
C ALA A 28 3.54 -16.85 1.99
N ALA A 29 4.84 -16.53 1.96
CA ALA A 29 5.54 -15.97 3.12
C ALA A 29 5.05 -14.57 3.47
N VAL A 30 4.86 -13.69 2.48
CA VAL A 30 4.32 -12.34 2.67
C VAL A 30 2.93 -12.37 3.29
N LEU A 31 2.06 -13.28 2.84
CA LEU A 31 0.70 -13.40 3.35
C LEU A 31 0.61 -13.94 4.79
N ARG A 32 1.73 -14.39 5.37
CA ARG A 32 1.85 -14.78 6.78
C ARG A 32 2.49 -13.68 7.63
N LEU A 33 2.80 -12.52 7.06
CA LEU A 33 3.29 -11.40 7.84
C LEU A 33 2.18 -10.88 8.76
N GLU A 34 2.56 -10.50 9.97
CA GLU A 34 1.68 -9.94 10.98
C GLU A 34 2.32 -8.71 11.62
N GLY A 35 1.54 -7.98 12.41
CA GLY A 35 2.04 -6.85 13.19
C GLY A 35 2.72 -5.79 12.32
N ASP A 36 3.87 -5.30 12.77
CA ASP A 36 4.59 -4.21 12.11
C ASP A 36 5.18 -4.64 10.77
N SER A 37 5.61 -5.90 10.66
CA SER A 37 6.16 -6.43 9.40
C SER A 37 5.13 -6.41 8.28
N ALA A 38 3.86 -6.73 8.59
CA ALA A 38 2.77 -6.61 7.61
C ALA A 38 2.55 -5.14 7.21
N GLN A 39 2.52 -4.22 8.18
CA GLN A 39 2.35 -2.79 7.92
C GLN A 39 3.47 -2.24 7.03
N TYR A 40 4.73 -2.54 7.37
CA TYR A 40 5.87 -2.10 6.59
C TYR A 40 5.83 -2.64 5.16
N PHE A 41 5.39 -3.88 4.97
CA PHE A 41 5.25 -4.43 3.63
C PHE A 41 4.12 -3.73 2.85
N LEU A 42 2.95 -3.52 3.46
CA LEU A 42 1.84 -2.79 2.84
C LEU A 42 2.26 -1.39 2.38
N ASP A 43 2.91 -0.64 3.28
CA ASP A 43 3.39 0.73 3.01
C ASP A 43 4.46 0.74 1.93
N PHE A 44 5.36 -0.24 1.95
CA PHE A 44 6.38 -0.40 0.93
C PHE A 44 5.79 -0.64 -0.46
N VAL A 45 4.87 -1.60 -0.62
CA VAL A 45 4.25 -1.88 -1.93
C VAL A 45 3.43 -0.69 -2.41
N GLN A 46 2.67 -0.06 -1.52
CA GLN A 46 1.90 1.13 -1.85
C GLN A 46 2.80 2.28 -2.29
N SER A 47 3.93 2.52 -1.60
CA SER A 47 4.89 3.56 -2.00
C SER A 47 5.51 3.30 -3.38
N ALA A 48 5.74 2.03 -3.74
CA ALA A 48 6.24 1.66 -5.06
C ALA A 48 5.18 1.89 -6.16
N LEU A 49 3.90 1.70 -5.85
CA LEU A 49 2.78 2.04 -6.73
C LEU A 49 2.65 3.56 -6.91
N ASP A 50 2.69 4.31 -5.82
CA ASP A 50 2.52 5.77 -5.82
C ASP A 50 3.66 6.49 -6.58
N ARG A 51 4.87 5.95 -6.52
CA ARG A 51 6.05 6.44 -7.27
C ARG A 51 6.11 5.96 -8.72
N GLY A 52 5.19 5.10 -9.14
CA GLY A 52 5.20 4.55 -10.51
C GLY A 52 6.33 3.55 -10.79
N HIS A 53 6.91 2.91 -9.77
CA HIS A 53 7.93 1.88 -10.00
C HIS A 53 7.35 0.62 -10.66
N LEU A 54 6.02 0.46 -10.65
CA LEU A 54 5.30 -0.69 -11.21
C LEU A 54 4.37 -0.29 -12.37
N ILE A 55 4.73 0.73 -13.15
CA ILE A 55 3.92 1.27 -14.26
C ILE A 55 3.47 0.18 -15.27
N GLN A 56 4.20 -0.93 -15.39
CA GLN A 56 3.73 -2.06 -16.19
C GLN A 56 2.42 -2.62 -15.60
N ASN A 57 1.33 -2.55 -16.39
CA ASN A 57 -0.03 -2.86 -15.94
C ASN A 57 -0.16 -4.22 -15.23
N GLU A 58 0.56 -5.24 -15.69
CA GLU A 58 0.55 -6.57 -15.07
C GLU A 58 1.17 -6.57 -13.67
N HIS A 59 2.23 -5.80 -13.42
CA HIS A 59 2.89 -5.71 -12.13
C HIS A 59 2.07 -4.87 -11.15
N SER A 60 1.50 -3.76 -11.63
CA SER A 60 0.57 -2.93 -10.84
C SER A 60 -0.62 -3.74 -10.33
N SER A 61 -1.26 -4.54 -11.20
CA SER A 61 -2.40 -5.38 -10.80
C SER A 61 -2.02 -6.48 -9.78
N ARG A 62 -0.85 -7.11 -9.94
CA ARG A 62 -0.35 -8.12 -8.98
C ARG A 62 0.01 -7.51 -7.63
N ALA A 63 0.59 -6.32 -7.63
CA ALA A 63 0.92 -5.57 -6.42
C ALA A 63 -0.35 -5.12 -5.67
N ARG A 64 -1.35 -4.58 -6.38
CA ARG A 64 -2.65 -4.27 -5.76
C ARG A 64 -3.31 -5.52 -5.18
N ARG A 65 -3.23 -6.66 -5.87
CA ARG A 65 -3.77 -7.93 -5.37
C ARG A 65 -3.05 -8.39 -4.10
N ILE A 66 -1.73 -8.22 -3.98
CA ILE A 66 -1.01 -8.62 -2.76
C ILE A 66 -1.35 -7.69 -1.58
N ILE A 67 -1.51 -6.39 -1.84
CA ILE A 67 -1.99 -5.43 -0.82
C ILE A 67 -3.35 -5.88 -0.30
N ILE A 68 -4.33 -6.11 -1.18
CA ILE A 68 -5.68 -6.53 -0.78
C ILE A 68 -5.63 -7.78 0.08
N LYS A 69 -4.94 -8.83 -0.37
CA LYS A 69 -4.87 -10.11 0.35
C LYS A 69 -4.17 -10.00 1.70
N LEU A 70 -3.08 -9.23 1.78
CA LEU A 70 -2.38 -9.04 3.04
C LEU A 70 -3.23 -8.19 3.99
N SER A 71 -3.88 -7.14 3.49
CA SER A 71 -4.81 -6.33 4.25
C SER A 71 -5.95 -7.16 4.84
N GLU A 72 -6.57 -8.03 4.05
CA GLU A 72 -7.59 -8.97 4.52
C GLU A 72 -7.06 -9.93 5.60
N ALA A 73 -5.81 -10.38 5.48
CA ALA A 73 -5.21 -11.33 6.40
C ALA A 73 -4.78 -10.71 7.74
N CYS A 74 -4.35 -9.44 7.75
CA CYS A 74 -3.81 -8.79 8.93
C CYS A 74 -4.67 -7.63 9.49
N ASP A 75 -5.82 -7.35 8.87
CA ASP A 75 -6.74 -6.26 9.22
C ASP A 75 -6.04 -4.88 9.27
N LYS A 76 -5.17 -4.63 8.29
CA LYS A 76 -4.42 -3.36 8.14
C LYS A 76 -4.49 -2.84 6.73
N LEU A 77 -4.49 -1.52 6.59
CA LEU A 77 -4.40 -0.85 5.30
C LEU A 77 -3.06 -0.12 5.18
N PRO A 78 -2.57 0.13 3.95
CA PRO A 78 -1.43 1.02 3.76
C PRO A 78 -1.67 2.38 4.41
N SER A 79 -0.68 2.85 5.17
CA SER A 79 -0.73 4.09 5.96
C SER A 79 -1.01 5.31 5.08
N SER A 80 -0.58 5.30 3.81
CA SER A 80 -0.82 6.41 2.87
C SER A 80 -2.27 6.56 2.45
N LEU A 81 -3.15 5.59 2.76
CA LEU A 81 -4.59 5.72 2.55
C LEU A 81 -5.28 6.53 3.67
N PHE A 82 -4.61 6.71 4.81
CA PHE A 82 -5.14 7.50 5.91
C PHE A 82 -4.75 8.97 5.76
N ILE A 83 -5.74 9.84 5.78
CA ILE A 83 -5.52 11.28 5.92
C ILE A 83 -5.21 11.62 7.38
N THR A 84 -4.28 12.53 7.60
CA THR A 84 -3.88 12.99 8.94
C THR A 84 -4.02 14.51 9.04
N GLY A 85 -4.11 15.02 10.26
CA GLY A 85 -4.22 16.46 10.51
C GLY A 85 -5.59 17.06 10.21
N VAL A 86 -6.61 16.23 10.04
CA VAL A 86 -8.00 16.69 9.88
C VAL A 86 -8.74 16.61 11.21
N THR A 87 -9.55 17.63 11.50
CA THR A 87 -10.48 17.61 12.63
C THR A 87 -11.89 17.39 12.10
N GLU A 88 -12.50 16.30 12.54
CA GLU A 88 -13.90 15.98 12.23
C GLU A 88 -14.82 17.06 12.81
N ARG A 89 -15.78 17.54 12.01
CA ARG A 89 -16.72 18.59 12.45
C ARG A 89 -17.99 18.03 13.08
N ASP A 90 -18.45 16.91 12.56
CA ASP A 90 -19.76 16.35 12.83
C ASP A 90 -19.57 14.87 13.22
N GLU A 91 -20.24 14.39 14.28
CA GLU A 91 -20.14 13.00 14.77
C GLU A 91 -20.73 11.96 13.80
N HIS A 92 -21.59 12.41 12.88
CA HIS A 92 -22.31 11.56 11.94
C HIS A 92 -22.05 11.99 10.51
N ALA A 93 -22.11 11.03 9.58
CA ALA A 93 -22.01 11.29 8.16
C ALA A 93 -23.08 12.30 7.71
N THR A 94 -22.66 13.29 6.91
CA THR A 94 -23.58 14.25 6.28
C THR A 94 -24.44 13.56 5.21
N PHE A 95 -23.90 12.52 4.57
CA PHE A 95 -24.61 11.71 3.60
C PHE A 95 -24.02 10.29 3.58
N GLY A 96 -24.87 9.27 3.49
CA GLY A 96 -24.46 7.87 3.39
C GLY A 96 -25.06 7.20 2.17
N GLY A 97 -24.28 6.33 1.51
CA GLY A 97 -24.70 5.53 0.36
C GLY A 97 -24.23 4.08 0.47
N GLY A 98 -24.61 3.24 -0.50
CA GLY A 98 -24.28 1.80 -0.47
C GLY A 98 -22.78 1.46 -0.57
N PHE A 99 -21.92 2.43 -0.89
CA PHE A 99 -20.49 2.24 -1.08
C PHE A 99 -19.62 3.07 -0.13
N GLY A 100 -20.23 3.90 0.72
CA GLY A 100 -19.51 4.74 1.65
C GLY A 100 -20.29 5.94 2.16
N ASP A 101 -19.66 6.63 3.09
CA ASP A 101 -20.21 7.76 3.84
C ASP A 101 -19.38 9.03 3.61
N ILE A 102 -20.04 10.18 3.67
CA ILE A 102 -19.44 11.50 3.48
C ILE A 102 -19.46 12.24 4.82
N TYR A 103 -18.28 12.61 5.29
CA TYR A 103 -18.08 13.39 6.52
C TYR A 103 -17.54 14.79 6.22
N ARG A 104 -17.85 15.75 7.10
CA ARG A 104 -17.29 17.10 7.04
C ARG A 104 -16.10 17.21 7.99
N ALA A 105 -14.99 17.75 7.49
CA ALA A 105 -13.78 17.97 8.26
C ALA A 105 -13.17 19.35 7.99
N SER A 106 -12.27 19.79 8.88
CA SER A 106 -11.40 20.96 8.70
C SER A 106 -9.94 20.53 8.68
N TYR A 107 -9.11 21.32 8.00
CA TYR A 107 -7.65 21.23 8.01
C TYR A 107 -7.08 22.42 8.79
#